data_AF-A0A411PEY0-F1
#
_entry.id   AF-A0A411PEY0-F1
#
_cell.length_a   1.000
_cell.length_b   1.000
_cell.length_c   1.000
_cell.angle_alpha   90.00
_cell.angle_beta   90.00
_cell.angle_gamma   90.00
#
_symmetry.space_group_name_H-M   'P 1'
#
loop_
_entity.id
_entity.type
_entity.pdbx_description
1 polymer ?
#
loop_
_entity_poly.entity_id
_entity_poly.type
_entity_poly.pdbx_seq_one_letter_code
_entity_poly.pdbx_strand_id
1 'polypeptide(L)'
;MGELSQQLSEALSIMIMGMGLVFIFLSTLIIGISIVARLFPATQQAVVPTQAAVNTQAAPAGTLDPALVAAITTAVHQYRKQHRQS
;
A
#
# COMPACT_ATOMS: atom_id res chain seq x y z
N MET A 1 -18.41 -49.18 19.82
CA MET A 1 -18.73 -47.96 19.06
C MET A 1 -18.42 -46.65 19.80
N GLY A 2 -18.12 -46.64 21.12
CA GLY A 2 -17.74 -45.40 21.85
C GLY A 2 -16.28 -44.96 21.69
N GLU A 3 -15.33 -45.89 21.67
CA GLU A 3 -13.87 -45.62 21.61
C GLU A 3 -13.46 -44.71 20.43
N LEU A 4 -13.96 -44.99 19.23
CA LEU A 4 -13.67 -44.19 18.03
C LEU A 4 -14.16 -42.74 18.18
N SER A 5 -15.36 -42.55 18.73
CA SER A 5 -15.93 -41.21 18.92
C SER A 5 -15.12 -40.36 19.91
N GLN A 6 -14.58 -40.99 20.96
CA GLN A 6 -13.67 -40.32 21.90
C GLN A 6 -12.35 -39.93 21.24
N GLN A 7 -11.73 -40.82 20.46
CA GLN A 7 -10.49 -40.51 19.74
C GLN A 7 -10.67 -39.38 18.73
N LEU A 8 -11.82 -39.34 18.04
CA LEU A 8 -12.10 -38.24 17.10
C LEU A 8 -12.37 -36.92 17.82
N SER A 9 -13.07 -36.95 18.97
CA SER A 9 -13.26 -35.77 19.81
C SER A 9 -11.92 -35.22 20.32
N GLU A 10 -11.03 -36.11 20.75
CA GLU A 10 -9.68 -35.75 21.22
C GLU A 10 -8.87 -35.11 20.08
N ALA A 11 -8.86 -35.75 18.90
CA ALA A 11 -8.16 -35.26 17.71
C ALA A 11 -8.71 -33.91 17.23
N LEU A 12 -10.03 -33.72 17.29
CA LEU A 12 -10.67 -32.45 16.95
C LEU A 12 -10.23 -31.33 17.91
N SER A 13 -10.16 -31.63 19.21
CA SER A 13 -9.68 -30.69 20.22
C SER A 13 -8.25 -30.25 19.95
N ILE A 14 -7.36 -31.20 19.59
CA ILE A 14 -5.97 -30.92 19.22
C ILE A 14 -5.90 -30.09 17.93
N MET A 15 -6.75 -30.35 16.94
CA MET A 15 -6.80 -29.58 15.69
C MET A 15 -7.19 -28.12 15.95
N ILE A 16 -8.21 -27.90 16.78
CA ILE A 16 -8.65 -26.55 17.17
C ILE A 16 -7.55 -25.83 17.93
N MET A 17 -6.88 -26.51 18.87
CA MET A 17 -5.74 -25.96 19.61
C MET A 17 -4.61 -25.53 18.66
N GLY A 18 -4.27 -26.37 17.67
CA GLY A 18 -3.27 -26.07 16.65
C GLY A 18 -3.66 -24.88 15.77
N MET A 19 -4.91 -24.84 15.30
CA MET A 19 -5.43 -23.72 14.50
C MET A 19 -5.45 -22.42 15.29
N GLY A 20 -5.81 -22.45 16.57
CA GLY A 20 -5.76 -21.29 17.46
C GLY A 20 -4.35 -20.72 17.60
N LEU A 21 -3.35 -21.58 17.82
CA LEU A 21 -1.95 -21.14 17.94
C LEU A 21 -1.44 -20.49 16.66
N VAL A 22 -1.72 -21.08 15.49
CA VAL A 22 -1.35 -20.53 14.19
C VAL A 22 -1.99 -19.16 13.99
N PHE A 23 -3.25 -18.99 14.38
CA PHE A 23 -3.96 -17.72 14.26
C PHE A 23 -3.33 -16.63 15.15
N ILE A 24 -2.99 -16.96 16.39
CA ILE A 24 -2.30 -16.05 17.32
C ILE A 24 -0.93 -15.66 16.75
N PHE A 25 -0.19 -16.63 16.22
CA PHE A 25 1.13 -16.39 15.64
C PHE A 25 1.06 -15.47 14.41
N LEU A 26 0.16 -15.76 13.46
CA LEU A 26 -0.05 -14.92 12.27
C LEU A 26 -0.51 -13.52 12.65
N SER A 27 -1.47 -13.40 13.58
CA SER A 27 -1.93 -12.11 14.10
C SER A 27 -0.79 -11.31 14.71
N THR A 28 0.07 -11.95 15.51
CA THR A 28 1.27 -11.33 16.09
C THR A 28 2.23 -10.84 15.02
N LEU A 29 2.47 -11.63 13.97
CA LEU A 29 3.28 -11.23 12.82
C LEU A 29 2.69 -10.02 12.09
N ILE A 30 1.38 -10.03 11.83
CA ILE A 30 0.67 -8.93 11.16
C ILE A 30 0.77 -7.65 11.99
N ILE A 31 0.57 -7.74 13.31
CA ILE A 31 0.72 -6.61 14.23
C ILE A 31 2.17 -6.10 14.20
N GLY A 32 3.16 -6.99 14.25
CA GLY A 32 4.58 -6.63 14.18
C GLY A 32 4.92 -5.88 12.89
N ILE A 33 4.47 -6.39 11.74
CA ILE A 33 4.66 -5.75 10.43
C ILE A 33 3.95 -4.38 10.40
N SER A 34 2.74 -4.28 10.96
CA SER A 34 2.01 -3.01 11.05
C SER A 34 2.73 -1.99 11.94
N ILE A 35 3.36 -2.43 13.03
CA ILE A 35 4.17 -1.58 13.91
C ILE A 35 5.37 -1.07 13.12
N VAL A 36 6.10 -1.95 12.45
CA VAL A 36 7.25 -1.56 11.61
C VAL A 36 6.84 -0.58 10.51
N ALA A 37 5.73 -0.82 9.81
CA ALA A 37 5.20 0.07 8.78
C ALA A 37 4.81 1.46 9.33
N ARG A 38 4.43 1.53 10.62
CA ARG A 38 4.04 2.77 11.29
C ARG A 38 5.25 3.51 11.89
N LEU A 39 6.30 2.80 12.30
CA LEU A 39 7.56 3.36 12.78
C LEU A 39 8.46 3.85 11.64
N PHE A 40 8.44 3.15 10.51
CA PHE A 40 9.07 3.58 9.27
C PHE A 40 7.97 3.88 8.26
N PRO A 41 7.20 4.99 8.44
CA PRO A 41 6.35 5.47 7.38
C PRO A 41 7.29 5.80 6.23
N ALA A 42 7.32 4.92 5.23
CA ALA A 42 8.03 5.20 4.01
C ALA A 42 7.53 6.57 3.57
N THR A 43 8.45 7.51 3.36
CA THR A 43 8.18 8.81 2.73
C THR A 43 7.85 8.55 1.27
N GLN A 44 6.83 7.73 1.03
CA GLN A 44 6.12 7.68 -0.21
C GLN A 44 5.44 9.03 -0.23
N GLN A 45 6.05 9.96 -0.96
CA GLN A 45 5.27 10.91 -1.74
C GLN A 45 4.06 10.11 -2.18
N ALA A 46 2.89 10.46 -1.64
CA ALA A 46 1.66 9.79 -1.98
C ALA A 46 1.57 9.90 -3.49
N VAL A 47 1.97 8.84 -4.19
CA VAL A 47 1.44 8.56 -5.50
C VAL A 47 0.01 8.23 -5.13
N VAL A 48 -0.78 9.30 -5.03
CA VAL A 48 -2.22 9.23 -5.08
C VAL A 48 -2.48 8.18 -6.15
N PRO A 49 -3.25 7.12 -5.86
CA PRO A 49 -3.78 6.35 -6.95
C PRO A 49 -4.62 7.38 -7.71
N THR A 50 -4.01 8.02 -8.71
CA THR A 50 -4.71 8.72 -9.75
C THR A 50 -5.56 7.60 -10.29
N GLN A 51 -6.81 7.57 -9.83
CA GLN A 51 -7.88 6.86 -10.50
C GLN A 51 -7.59 7.13 -11.95
N ALA A 52 -7.25 6.08 -12.69
CA ALA A 52 -7.06 6.18 -14.12
C ALA A 52 -8.42 6.58 -14.67
N ALA A 53 -8.72 7.88 -14.59
CA ALA A 53 -9.62 8.54 -15.50
C ALA A 53 -8.89 8.38 -16.82
N VAL A 54 -9.24 7.31 -17.52
CA VAL A 54 -9.14 7.22 -18.96
C VAL A 54 -9.97 8.39 -19.49
N ASN A 55 -9.38 9.59 -19.43
CA ASN A 55 -9.83 10.71 -20.21
C ASN A 55 -9.13 10.54 -21.54
N THR A 56 -9.82 9.80 -22.40
CA THR A 56 -9.65 9.86 -23.84
C THR A 56 -9.86 11.31 -24.27
N GLN A 57 -8.79 12.11 -24.23
CA GLN A 57 -8.70 13.32 -25.02
C GLN A 57 -7.47 13.19 -25.89
N ALA A 58 -7.72 12.69 -27.11
CA ALA A 58 -6.82 12.86 -28.22
C ALA A 58 -6.54 14.36 -28.37
N ALA A 59 -5.38 14.79 -27.89
CA ALA A 59 -4.88 16.14 -28.15
C ALA A 59 -4.54 16.22 -29.65
N PRO A 60 -4.94 17.28 -30.37
CA PRO A 60 -4.55 17.47 -31.77
C PRO A 60 -3.02 17.58 -31.84
N ALA A 61 -2.41 16.85 -32.76
CA ALA A 61 -0.96 16.74 -32.99
C ALA A 61 -0.32 18.03 -33.53
N GLY A 62 -0.54 19.16 -32.87
CA GLY A 62 -0.03 20.47 -33.30
C GLY A 62 0.05 21.54 -32.20
N THR A 63 -0.39 21.26 -30.98
CA THR A 63 -0.26 22.19 -29.85
C THR A 63 0.60 21.52 -28.78
N LEU A 64 1.71 22.17 -28.42
CA LEU A 64 2.62 21.75 -27.36
C LEU A 64 1.82 21.26 -26.15
N ASP A 65 2.16 20.05 -25.68
CA ASP A 65 1.45 19.38 -24.59
C ASP A 65 1.33 20.32 -23.39
N PRO A 66 0.09 20.68 -22.97
CA PRO A 66 -0.14 21.53 -21.81
C PRO A 66 0.56 21.01 -20.55
N ALA A 67 0.72 19.69 -20.43
CA ALA A 67 1.45 19.06 -19.34
C ALA A 67 2.95 19.41 -19.35
N LEU A 68 3.56 19.46 -20.55
CA LEU A 68 4.97 19.83 -20.71
C LEU A 68 5.21 21.32 -20.38
N VAL A 69 4.32 22.21 -20.84
CA VAL A 69 4.40 23.65 -20.54
C VAL A 69 4.23 23.90 -19.03
N ALA A 70 3.31 23.19 -18.38
CA ALA A 70 3.11 23.28 -16.93
C ALA A 70 4.36 22.84 -16.16
N ALA A 71 4.98 21.72 -16.54
CA ALA A 71 6.20 21.19 -15.91
C ALA A 71 7.40 22.14 -16.06
N ILE A 72 7.60 22.72 -17.26
CA ILE A 72 8.66 23.71 -17.49
C ILE A 72 8.40 24.97 -16.66
N THR A 73 7.14 25.44 -16.60
CA THR A 73 6.78 26.63 -15.83
C THR A 73 7.04 26.45 -14.34
N THR A 74 6.71 25.29 -13.76
CA THR A 74 7.04 24.99 -12.36
C THR A 74 8.54 24.95 -12.12
N ALA A 75 9.33 24.35 -13.02
CA ALA A 75 10.78 24.30 -12.90
C ALA A 75 11.41 25.70 -12.93
N VAL A 76 10.99 26.55 -13.87
CA VAL A 76 11.46 27.94 -13.97
C VAL A 76 11.05 28.75 -12.74
N HIS A 77 9.82 28.56 -12.27
CA HIS A 77 9.33 29.26 -11.09
C HIS A 77 10.09 28.86 -9.81
N GLN A 78 10.46 27.59 -9.65
CA GLN A 78 11.31 27.13 -8.56
C GLN A 78 12.72 27.73 -8.64
N TYR A 79 13.35 27.67 -9.81
CA TYR A 79 14.68 28.27 -10.04
C TYR A 79 14.72 29.76 -9.68
N ARG A 80 13.72 30.52 -10.13
CA ARG A 80 13.65 31.97 -9.88
C ARG A 80 13.41 32.29 -8.40
N LYS A 81 12.66 31.45 -7.67
CA LYS A 81 12.49 31.60 -6.22
C LYS A 81 13.79 31.33 -5.48
N GLN A 82 14.52 30.30 -5.89
CA GLN A 82 15.76 29.88 -5.25
C GLN A 82 16.93 30.85 -5.51
N HIS A 83 16.93 31.54 -6.66
CA HIS A 83 17.97 32.51 -7.03
C HIS A 83 17.64 33.98 -6.76
N ARG A 84 16.45 34.32 -6.24
CA ARG A 84 16.13 35.70 -5.78
C ARG A 84 16.34 35.90 -4.27
N GLN A 85 16.91 34.92 -3.57
CA GLN A 85 17.18 34.98 -2.12
C GLN A 85 18.67 34.94 -1.75
N SER A 86 19.57 35.05 -2.73
CA SER A 86 20.99 35.41 -2.53
C SER A 86 21.21 36.87 -2.88
#